data_AF-A0A497SXA2-F1
#
_entry.id   AF-A0A497SXA2-F1
#
_cell.length_a   1.000
_cell.length_b   1.000
_cell.length_c   1.000
_cell.angle_alpha   90.00
_cell.angle_beta   90.00
_cell.angle_gamma   90.00
#
_symmetry.space_group_name_H-M   'P 1'
#
loop_
_entity.id
_entity.type
_entity.pdbx_description
1 polymer ?
#
loop_
_entity_poly.entity_id
_entity_poly.type
_entity_poly.pdbx_seq_one_letter_code
_entity_poly.pdbx_strand_id
1 'polypeptide(L)' 'SWKVLCGSTQSVRSKADYFVTIKPGHLPNMELAKEIKRKIMEKALPLDKEIINEIPLDEFQRLIPGNGIIFD' A
#
# COMPACT_ATOMS: atom_id res chain seq x y z
N SER A 1 -12.80 -9.57 -6.43
CA SER A 1 -12.36 -8.19 -6.67
C SER A 1 -11.21 -7.90 -5.74
N TRP A 2 -10.15 -7.26 -6.24
CA TRP A 2 -9.04 -6.82 -5.39
C TRP A 2 -9.45 -5.58 -4.63
N LYS A 3 -9.04 -5.47 -3.36
CA LYS A 3 -9.37 -4.34 -2.51
C LYS A 3 -8.14 -3.93 -1.71
N VAL A 4 -7.86 -2.64 -1.70
CA VAL A 4 -6.84 -2.07 -0.80
C VAL A 4 -7.46 -1.95 0.60
N LEU A 5 -6.77 -2.50 1.61
CA LEU A 5 -7.20 -2.50 3.01
C LEU A 5 -6.18 -1.76 3.87
N CYS A 6 -6.66 -1.11 4.93
CA CYS A 6 -5.85 -0.44 5.94
C CYS A 6 -6.36 -0.82 7.33
N GLY A 7 -5.45 -0.92 8.31
CA GLY A 7 -5.76 -1.32 9.67
C GLY A 7 -4.50 -1.58 10.48
N SER A 8 -4.65 -2.21 11.65
CA SER A 8 -3.50 -2.63 12.45
C SER A 8 -2.65 -3.65 11.68
N THR A 9 -1.34 -3.63 11.92
CA THR A 9 -0.37 -4.52 11.24
C THR A 9 -0.81 -5.98 11.32
N GLN A 10 -1.31 -6.43 12.47
CA GLN A 10 -1.78 -7.81 12.68
C GLN A 10 -3.05 -8.13 11.85
N SER A 11 -3.97 -7.17 11.71
CA SER A 11 -5.20 -7.36 10.93
C SER A 11 -4.93 -7.40 9.43
N VAL A 12 -4.04 -6.55 8.94
CA VAL A 12 -3.68 -6.51 7.52
C VAL A 12 -2.89 -7.76 7.14
N ARG A 13 -1.90 -8.14 7.96
CA ARG A 13 -1.06 -9.33 7.70
C ARG A 13 -1.84 -10.64 7.67
N SER A 14 -2.97 -10.74 8.37
CA SER A 14 -3.81 -11.95 8.35
C SER A 14 -4.81 -12.00 7.18
N LYS A 15 -4.98 -10.90 6.43
CA LYS A 15 -6.02 -10.76 5.39
C LYS A 15 -5.48 -10.37 4.01
N ALA A 16 -4.23 -9.94 3.91
CA ALA A 16 -3.64 -9.48 2.68
C ALA A 16 -2.41 -10.32 2.32
N ASP A 17 -2.32 -10.71 1.05
CA ASP A 17 -1.15 -11.42 0.51
C ASP A 17 0.09 -10.51 0.48
N TYR A 18 -0.11 -9.22 0.22
CA TYR A 18 0.94 -8.20 0.19
C TYR A 18 0.55 -7.02 1.07
N PHE A 19 1.52 -6.53 1.85
CA PHE A 19 1.31 -5.38 2.71
C PHE A 19 2.60 -4.59 2.92
N VAL A 20 2.42 -3.35 3.36
CA VAL A 20 3.48 -2.46 3.83
C VAL A 20 3.02 -1.86 5.16
N THR A 21 3.98 -1.47 5.99
CA THR A 21 3.78 -0.73 7.22
C THR A 21 4.21 0.71 6.97
N ILE A 22 3.35 1.66 7.28
CA ILE A 22 3.68 3.08 7.26
C ILE A 22 3.82 3.59 8.69
N LYS A 23 4.67 4.60 8.88
CA LYS A 23 4.73 5.39 10.11
C LYS A 23 4.63 6.89 9.77
N PRO A 24 4.29 7.75 10.75
CA PRO A 24 4.34 9.20 10.54
C PRO A 24 5.70 9.64 10.00
N GLY A 25 5.68 10.57 9.05
CA GLY A 25 6.85 10.94 8.28
C GLY A 25 6.61 12.13 7.37
N HIS A 26 7.52 12.37 6.44
CA HIS A 26 7.56 13.61 5.65
C HIS A 26 6.98 13.47 4.24
N LEU A 27 6.73 12.26 3.72
CA LEU A 27 6.21 12.13 2.36
C LEU A 27 4.75 12.60 2.32
N PRO A 28 4.40 13.50 1.39
CA PRO A 28 3.02 13.85 1.12
C PRO A 28 2.20 12.65 0.69
N ASN A 29 0.90 12.73 0.91
CA ASN A 29 -0.06 11.65 0.73
C ASN A 29 0.01 11.00 -0.68
N MET A 30 0.08 11.82 -1.75
CA MET A 30 0.22 11.33 -3.13
C MET A 30 1.55 10.61 -3.40
N GLU A 31 2.66 11.14 -2.89
CA GLU A 31 3.97 10.51 -3.05
C GLU A 31 4.06 9.21 -2.25
N LEU A 32 3.47 9.19 -1.05
CA LEU A 32 3.37 7.98 -0.25
C LEU A 32 2.50 6.92 -0.93
N ALA A 33 1.40 7.28 -1.58
CA ALA A 33 0.57 6.34 -2.35
C ALA A 33 1.36 5.68 -3.50
N LYS A 34 2.16 6.47 -4.25
CA LYS A 34 3.07 5.94 -5.28
C LYS A 34 4.07 4.96 -4.68
N GLU A 35 4.68 5.34 -3.57
CA GLU A 35 5.70 4.54 -2.90
C GLU A 35 5.13 3.23 -2.32
N ILE A 36 3.91 3.27 -1.76
CA ILE A 36 3.18 2.07 -1.32
C ILE A 36 2.94 1.13 -2.49
N LYS A 37 2.37 1.62 -3.60
CA LYS A 37 2.11 0.80 -4.79
C LYS A 37 3.40 0.19 -5.33
N ARG A 38 4.48 0.98 -5.41
CA ARG A 38 5.80 0.54 -5.83
C ARG A 38 6.33 -0.59 -4.94
N LYS A 39 6.26 -0.45 -3.62
CA LYS A 39 6.68 -1.50 -2.67
C LYS A 39 5.84 -2.76 -2.73
N ILE A 40 4.53 -2.63 -2.91
CA ILE A 40 3.66 -3.79 -3.11
C ILE A 40 4.05 -4.52 -4.40
N MET A 41 4.30 -3.80 -5.49
CA MET A 41 4.77 -4.37 -6.77
C MET A 41 6.14 -5.06 -6.66
N GLU A 42 7.06 -4.57 -5.80
CA GLU A 42 8.33 -5.26 -5.52
C GLU A 42 8.13 -6.60 -4.82
N LYS A 43 7.13 -6.70 -3.93
CA LYS A 43 6.81 -7.92 -3.17
C LYS A 43 5.92 -8.89 -3.95
N ALA A 44 5.18 -8.39 -4.93
CA ALA A 44 4.18 -9.16 -5.67
C ALA A 44 4.76 -10.27 -6.54
N LEU A 45 4.07 -11.42 -6.58
CA LEU A 45 4.33 -12.46 -7.56
C LEU A 45 4.04 -11.92 -8.98
N PRO A 46 4.74 -12.42 -10.03
CA PRO A 46 4.55 -11.94 -11.40
C PRO A 46 3.09 -11.95 -11.87
N LEU A 47 2.32 -12.95 -11.45
CA LEU A 47 0.91 -13.13 -11.81
C LEU A 47 0.00 -12.03 -11.23
N ASP A 48 0.38 -11.43 -10.10
CA ASP A 48 -0.44 -10.42 -9.42
C ASP A 48 -0.06 -8.98 -9.82
N LYS A 49 1.12 -8.80 -10.43
CA LYS A 49 1.66 -7.48 -10.78
C LYS A 49 0.77 -6.72 -11.75
N GLU A 50 0.20 -7.40 -12.74
CA GLU A 50 -0.70 -6.78 -13.72
C GLU A 50 -1.90 -6.15 -13.01
N ILE A 51 -2.55 -6.91 -12.15
CA ILE A 51 -3.73 -6.46 -11.42
C ILE A 51 -3.39 -5.35 -10.42
N ILE A 52 -2.29 -5.48 -9.67
CA ILE A 52 -1.84 -4.43 -8.74
C ILE A 52 -1.51 -3.14 -9.50
N ASN A 53 -0.93 -3.24 -10.69
CA ASN A 53 -0.62 -2.08 -11.53
C ASN A 53 -1.89 -1.35 -12.03
N GLU A 54 -3.00 -2.05 -12.20
CA GLU A 54 -4.28 -1.44 -12.58
C GLU A 54 -4.99 -0.74 -11.41
N ILE A 55 -4.65 -1.05 -10.15
CA ILE A 55 -5.26 -0.38 -8.99
C ILE A 55 -4.94 1.13 -9.02
N PRO A 56 -5.96 2.01 -9.05
CA PRO A 56 -5.75 3.46 -9.04
C PRO A 56 -4.99 3.94 -7.80
N LEU A 57 -4.14 4.96 -7.94
CA LEU A 57 -3.40 5.52 -6.80
C LEU A 57 -4.33 6.06 -5.71
N ASP A 58 -5.50 6.57 -6.09
CA ASP A 58 -6.53 7.08 -5.17
C ASP A 58 -7.04 6.01 -4.18
N GLU A 59 -7.03 4.73 -4.57
CA GLU A 59 -7.41 3.62 -3.69
C GLU A 59 -6.45 3.47 -2.51
N PHE A 60 -5.17 3.75 -2.73
CA PHE A 60 -4.15 3.78 -1.68
C PHE A 60 -4.22 5.10 -0.92
N GLN A 61 -4.24 6.24 -1.62
CA GLN A 61 -4.18 7.57 -1.04
C GLN A 61 -5.29 7.82 -0.01
N ARG A 62 -6.53 7.43 -0.32
CA ARG A 62 -7.68 7.65 0.58
C ARG A 62 -7.56 6.95 1.94
N LEU A 63 -6.67 5.94 2.04
CA LEU A 63 -6.47 5.14 3.25
C LEU A 63 -5.30 5.64 4.10
N ILE A 64 -4.54 6.61 3.61
CA ILE A 64 -3.40 7.20 4.28
C ILE A 64 -3.88 8.35 5.16
N PRO A 65 -3.67 8.28 6.49
CA PRO A 65 -4.22 9.26 7.44
C PRO A 65 -3.50 10.62 7.42
N GLY A 66 -2.35 10.73 6.75
CA GLY A 66 -1.53 11.95 6.70
C GLY A 66 -0.16 11.69 6.07
N ASN A 67 0.80 12.59 6.30
CA ASN A 67 2.15 12.38 5.80
C ASN A 67 2.83 11.20 6.50
N GLY A 68 3.66 10.47 5.77
CA GLY A 68 4.23 9.22 6.26
C GLY A 68 5.54 8.84 5.59
N ILE A 69 6.09 7.72 6.00
CA ILE A 69 7.11 6.97 5.28
C ILE A 69 6.85 5.47 5.44
N ILE A 70 7.34 4.68 4.50
CA ILE A 70 7.35 3.22 4.64
C ILE A 70 8.37 2.84 5.71
N PHE A 71 7.98 1.89 6.57
CA PHE A 71 8.72 1.46 7.76
C PHE A 71 9.17 0.00 7.71
N ASP A 72 8.68 -0.77 6.73
CA ASP A 72 8.95 -2.19 6.49
C ASP A 72 10.32 -2.72 6.94
#